data_AF-A0A8T6EDV4-F1
#
_entry.id   AF-A0A8T6EDV4-F1
#
_cell.length_a   1.000
_cell.length_b   1.000
_cell.length_c   1.000
_cell.angle_alpha   90.00
_cell.angle_beta   90.00
_cell.angle_gamma   90.00
#
_symmetry.space_group_name_H-M   'P 1'
#
loop_
_entity.id
_entity.type
_entity.pdbx_description
1 polymer ?
#
loop_
_entity_poly.entity_id
_entity_poly.type
_entity_poly.pdbx_seq_one_letter_code
_entity_poly.pdbx_strand_id
1 'polypeptide(L)'
;MRIERRFTTAGQDPYEGVRFGSRDSRIVNPDGSAVFEAADVTMPADWSQVAVDIMAQKYFRKTGVTDDLATVEEDGVPSWLWRSVPASAEAGAEDGFEGETDARQVFHRLAGTWAYWGWKHGYFDGADDARAFYDELVFMMATQRAAPNSPQWFNTGLHWAYGIAGPAQGHSFVDPDSGALSRSTSAYERPQPHACFIQSVADDLVGDGGIMDLWTREARIFKYGSGTGSNFSDIRGENEPLSGGGKSSGLMSFLKIGDRAAGAI
;
A
#
# COMPACT_ATOMS: atom_id res chain seq x y z
N MET A 1 11.64 -6.38 21.13
CA MET A 1 12.35 -7.05 20.02
C MET A 1 13.66 -6.33 19.78
N ARG A 2 14.77 -7.04 20.03
CA ARG A 2 16.12 -6.59 19.69
C ARG A 2 16.39 -6.76 18.20
N ILE A 3 17.00 -5.76 17.56
CA ILE A 3 17.33 -5.78 16.13
C ILE A 3 18.86 -5.73 15.97
N GLU A 4 19.43 -6.82 15.46
CA GLU A 4 20.86 -6.88 15.14
C GLU A 4 21.11 -6.28 13.75
N ARG A 5 21.98 -5.28 13.68
CA ARG A 5 22.41 -4.69 12.41
C ARG A 5 23.30 -5.69 11.64
N ARG A 6 22.98 -5.90 10.36
CA ARG A 6 23.72 -6.81 9.47
C ARG A 6 24.36 -6.07 8.31
N PHE A 7 23.72 -5.00 7.84
CA PHE A 7 24.12 -4.30 6.63
C PHE A 7 24.48 -2.84 6.88
N THR A 8 24.01 -2.27 7.98
CA THR A 8 24.20 -0.86 8.34
C THR A 8 25.04 -0.70 9.60
N THR A 9 25.63 0.47 9.79
CA THR A 9 26.35 0.83 11.02
C THR A 9 25.59 1.91 11.76
N ALA A 10 25.49 1.80 13.08
CA ALA A 10 24.84 2.81 13.91
C ALA A 10 25.50 4.20 13.74
N GLY A 11 24.69 5.23 13.52
CA GLY A 11 25.15 6.61 13.37
C GLY A 11 25.70 6.97 11.99
N GLN A 12 25.76 6.03 11.05
CA GLN A 12 26.11 6.29 9.65
C GLN A 12 24.85 6.46 8.79
N ASP A 13 25.03 6.97 7.56
CA ASP A 13 23.95 7.00 6.57
C ASP A 13 23.53 5.54 6.27
N PRO A 14 22.24 5.18 6.37
CA PRO A 14 21.79 3.82 6.12
C PRO A 14 22.01 3.37 4.67
N TYR A 15 22.29 4.28 3.74
CA TYR A 15 22.63 3.99 2.35
C TYR A 15 24.14 3.99 2.07
N GLU A 16 25.00 4.00 3.10
CA GLU A 16 26.45 3.95 2.90
C GLU A 16 26.86 2.78 1.97
N GLY A 17 27.65 3.11 0.93
CA GLY A 17 28.05 2.15 -0.11
C GLY A 17 27.04 1.96 -1.26
N VAL A 18 25.82 2.50 -1.18
CA VAL A 18 24.85 2.48 -2.28
C VAL A 18 24.98 3.75 -3.10
N ARG A 19 25.28 3.60 -4.40
CA ARG A 19 25.30 4.73 -5.33
C ARG A 19 23.90 4.98 -5.86
N PHE A 20 23.44 6.22 -5.82
CA PHE A 20 22.20 6.65 -6.48
C PHE A 20 22.54 7.49 -7.70
N GLY A 21 21.66 7.47 -8.71
CA GLY A 21 21.82 8.30 -9.90
C GLY A 21 20.49 8.57 -10.61
N SER A 22 20.46 9.66 -11.37
CA SER A 22 19.34 10.02 -12.23
C SER A 22 19.17 8.96 -13.34
N ARG A 23 17.90 8.63 -13.63
CA ARG A 23 17.46 7.73 -14.68
C ARG A 23 16.16 8.27 -15.28
N ASP A 24 15.96 7.99 -16.55
CA ASP A 24 14.67 8.21 -17.19
C ASP A 24 13.91 6.88 -17.28
N SER A 25 12.61 6.93 -17.03
CA SER A 25 11.69 5.84 -17.31
C SER A 25 10.82 6.22 -18.49
N ARG A 26 10.80 5.35 -19.50
CA ARG A 26 9.98 5.55 -20.70
C ARG A 26 9.45 4.22 -21.19
N ILE A 27 8.13 4.07 -21.10
CA ILE A 27 7.41 2.88 -21.57
C ILE A 27 6.67 3.26 -22.84
N VAL A 28 6.92 2.53 -23.92
CA VAL A 28 6.32 2.78 -25.24
C VAL A 28 5.51 1.59 -25.72
N ASN A 29 4.45 1.88 -26.48
CA ASN A 29 3.70 0.90 -27.23
C ASN A 29 4.51 0.37 -28.43
N PRO A 30 4.11 -0.75 -29.05
CA PRO A 30 4.74 -1.25 -30.28
C PRO A 30 4.71 -0.25 -31.46
N ASP A 31 3.78 0.69 -31.46
CA ASP A 31 3.67 1.76 -32.46
C ASP A 31 4.58 2.97 -32.17
N GLY A 32 5.34 2.94 -31.07
CA GLY A 32 6.25 4.00 -30.66
C GLY A 32 5.63 5.11 -29.82
N SER A 33 4.31 5.10 -29.57
CA SER A 33 3.65 6.05 -28.68
C SER A 33 4.02 5.80 -27.21
N ALA A 34 4.20 6.87 -26.43
CA ALA A 34 4.54 6.74 -25.01
C ALA A 34 3.31 6.38 -24.18
N VAL A 35 3.43 5.33 -23.36
CA VAL A 35 2.44 4.91 -22.36
C VAL A 35 2.69 5.62 -21.03
N PHE A 36 3.96 5.83 -20.68
CA PHE A 36 4.39 6.46 -19.45
C PHE A 36 5.79 7.05 -19.63
N GLU A 37 6.01 8.24 -19.11
CA GLU A 37 7.31 8.90 -19.08
C GLU A 37 7.52 9.54 -17.69
N ALA A 38 8.70 9.34 -17.13
CA ALA A 38 9.19 10.05 -15.97
C ALA A 38 10.68 10.29 -16.15
N ALA A 39 11.07 11.55 -16.28
CA ALA A 39 12.46 11.96 -16.40
C ALA A 39 13.07 12.21 -15.03
N ASP A 40 14.39 12.11 -14.95
CA ASP A 40 15.19 12.52 -13.80
C ASP A 40 14.81 11.86 -12.46
N VAL A 41 14.35 10.61 -12.50
CA VAL A 41 14.07 9.85 -11.27
C VAL A 41 15.36 9.33 -10.64
N THR A 42 15.47 9.44 -9.32
CA THR A 42 16.65 8.99 -8.58
C THR A 42 16.47 7.56 -8.09
N MET A 43 17.37 6.68 -8.51
CA MET A 43 17.31 5.24 -8.21
C MET A 43 18.71 4.72 -7.84
N PRO A 44 18.83 3.58 -7.13
CA PRO A 44 20.12 2.91 -6.98
C PRO A 44 20.73 2.60 -8.35
N ALA A 45 22.00 2.95 -8.54
CA ALA A 45 22.68 2.92 -9.82
C ALA A 45 22.80 1.52 -10.42
N ASP A 46 22.78 0.50 -9.56
CA ASP A 46 22.91 -0.91 -9.92
C ASP A 46 21.56 -1.57 -10.27
N TRP A 47 20.44 -0.86 -10.14
CA TRP A 47 19.14 -1.35 -10.59
C TRP A 47 19.07 -1.50 -12.12
N SER A 48 18.39 -2.53 -12.58
CA SER A 48 18.09 -2.69 -14.00
C SER A 48 17.10 -1.63 -14.47
N GLN A 49 17.12 -1.28 -15.75
CA GLN A 49 16.13 -0.36 -16.32
C GLN A 49 14.69 -0.83 -16.09
N VAL A 50 14.45 -2.15 -16.17
CA VAL A 50 13.12 -2.72 -15.88
C VAL A 50 12.68 -2.44 -14.43
N ALA A 51 13.59 -2.53 -13.45
CA ALA A 51 13.27 -2.20 -12.06
C ALA A 51 12.98 -0.71 -11.89
N VAL A 52 13.76 0.15 -12.55
CA VAL A 52 13.51 1.60 -12.62
C VAL A 52 12.13 1.89 -13.20
N ASP A 53 11.79 1.25 -14.33
CA ASP A 53 10.51 1.46 -15.00
C ASP A 53 9.32 1.00 -14.15
N ILE A 54 9.43 -0.16 -13.49
CA ILE A 54 8.39 -0.65 -12.59
C ILE A 54 8.23 0.29 -11.39
N MET A 55 9.32 0.72 -10.78
CA MET A 55 9.28 1.62 -9.64
C MET A 55 8.63 2.95 -10.01
N ALA A 56 9.12 3.56 -11.09
CA ALA A 56 8.61 4.82 -11.59
C ALA A 56 7.15 4.70 -12.02
N GLN A 57 6.75 3.68 -12.77
CA GLN A 57 5.38 3.58 -13.30
C GLN A 57 4.37 3.18 -12.22
N LYS A 58 4.71 2.23 -11.34
CA LYS A 58 3.75 1.56 -10.47
C LYS A 58 3.81 2.03 -9.01
N TYR A 59 5.01 2.26 -8.47
CA TYR A 59 5.19 2.40 -7.02
C TYR A 59 5.40 3.83 -6.55
N PHE A 60 5.93 4.70 -7.40
CA PHE A 60 5.94 6.13 -7.13
C PHE A 60 4.53 6.68 -7.07
N ARG A 61 4.20 7.29 -5.93
CA ARG A 61 3.01 8.11 -5.77
C ARG A 61 3.07 9.25 -6.77
N LYS A 62 1.96 9.51 -7.47
CA LYS A 62 1.92 10.45 -8.59
C LYS A 62 1.43 11.84 -8.22
N THR A 63 0.63 11.95 -7.16
CA THR A 63 -0.03 13.19 -6.76
C THR A 63 -0.08 13.31 -5.24
N GLY A 64 -0.11 14.55 -4.74
CA GLY A 64 -0.24 14.90 -3.33
C GLY A 64 1.03 14.74 -2.49
N VAL A 65 2.20 14.59 -3.11
CA VAL A 65 3.51 14.61 -2.43
C VAL A 65 4.15 15.98 -2.64
N THR A 66 4.67 16.57 -1.57
CA THR A 66 5.39 17.85 -1.58
C THR A 66 6.70 17.70 -0.82
N ASP A 67 7.70 18.51 -1.18
CA ASP A 67 8.96 18.59 -0.45
C ASP A 67 8.88 19.53 0.77
N ASP A 68 7.84 20.39 0.84
CA ASP A 68 7.62 21.30 1.97
C ASP A 68 6.74 20.64 3.04
N LEU A 69 7.39 19.85 3.90
CA LEU A 69 6.77 19.07 4.96
C LEU A 69 7.13 19.59 6.35
N ALA A 70 6.13 19.65 7.23
CA ALA A 70 6.29 19.90 8.66
C ALA A 70 6.08 18.60 9.46
N THR A 71 6.94 18.35 10.44
CA THR A 71 6.75 17.23 11.37
C THR A 71 5.67 17.56 12.40
N VAL A 72 4.94 16.54 12.83
CA VAL A 72 3.93 16.65 13.88
C VAL A 72 4.46 15.97 15.14
N GLU A 73 4.78 16.78 16.13
CA GLU A 73 5.24 16.32 17.44
C GLU A 73 4.21 15.38 18.08
N GLU A 74 4.71 14.27 18.62
CA GLU A 74 3.90 13.25 19.27
C GLU A 74 4.59 12.77 20.54
N ASP A 75 3.90 12.93 21.67
CA ASP A 75 4.40 12.54 22.99
C ASP A 75 4.75 11.05 23.04
N GLY A 76 5.93 10.75 23.58
CA GLY A 76 6.42 9.38 23.71
C GLY A 76 6.90 8.76 22.39
N VAL A 77 6.89 9.51 21.28
CA VAL A 77 7.49 9.08 20.01
C VAL A 77 8.81 9.85 19.79
N PRO A 78 9.92 9.16 19.45
CA PRO A 78 11.18 9.82 19.11
C PRO A 78 11.00 10.78 17.94
N SER A 79 11.64 11.96 18.00
CA SER A 79 11.42 13.04 17.02
C SER A 79 11.70 12.66 15.57
N TRP A 80 12.64 11.75 15.34
CA TRP A 80 12.94 11.24 14.00
C TRP A 80 11.84 10.37 13.40
N LEU A 81 10.90 9.90 14.22
CA LEU A 81 9.82 8.98 13.86
C LEU A 81 8.45 9.67 13.88
N TRP A 82 8.43 10.98 14.14
CA TRP A 82 7.24 11.80 13.99
C TRP A 82 6.75 11.77 12.55
N ARG A 83 5.43 11.73 12.40
CA ARG A 83 4.79 11.84 11.10
C ARG A 83 4.97 13.24 10.52
N SER A 84 4.78 13.36 9.22
CA SER A 84 4.86 14.62 8.49
C SER A 84 3.54 14.95 7.80
N VAL A 85 3.30 16.24 7.60
CA VAL A 85 2.17 16.82 6.85
C VAL A 85 2.68 17.97 5.97
N PRO A 86 1.95 18.41 4.94
CA PRO A 86 2.31 19.63 4.21
C PRO A 86 2.41 20.81 5.18
N ALA A 87 3.47 21.61 5.07
CA ALA A 87 3.71 22.74 5.98
C ALA A 87 2.65 23.84 5.83
N SER A 88 2.01 23.94 4.67
CA SER A 88 0.88 24.81 4.39
C SER A 88 -0.13 24.14 3.46
N ALA A 89 -1.33 24.72 3.34
CA ALA A 89 -2.33 24.25 2.37
C ALA A 89 -1.88 24.50 0.91
N GLU A 90 -1.04 25.52 0.70
CA GLU A 90 -0.50 25.93 -0.60
C GLU A 90 0.70 25.05 -1.02
N ALA A 91 1.44 24.50 -0.06
CA ALA A 91 2.55 23.58 -0.30
C ALA A 91 2.15 22.31 -1.07
N GLY A 92 0.87 21.95 -1.05
CA GLY A 92 0.33 20.85 -1.85
C GLY A 92 -0.22 21.26 -3.22
N ALA A 93 -0.12 22.53 -3.60
CA ALA A 93 -0.79 23.11 -4.78
C ALA A 93 0.14 23.92 -5.71
N GLU A 94 1.45 24.03 -5.43
CA GLU A 94 2.38 24.73 -6.31
C GLU A 94 2.83 23.86 -7.50
N ASP A 95 2.81 24.46 -8.69
CA ASP A 95 3.23 23.87 -9.97
C ASP A 95 4.73 23.54 -9.96
N GLY A 96 5.07 22.32 -9.52
CA GLY A 96 6.44 21.81 -9.56
C GLY A 96 6.64 20.56 -8.72
N PHE A 97 6.09 19.44 -9.21
CA PHE A 97 6.18 18.07 -8.67
C PHE A 97 5.22 17.72 -7.53
N GLU A 98 4.12 17.03 -7.88
CA GLU A 98 3.14 16.47 -6.93
C GLU A 98 3.38 14.98 -6.60
N GLY A 99 4.52 14.39 -6.95
CA GLY A 99 4.76 12.94 -6.86
C GLY A 99 6.17 12.55 -6.41
N GLU A 100 6.34 11.29 -6.02
CA GLU A 100 7.64 10.72 -5.69
C GLU A 100 8.52 10.64 -6.96
N THR A 101 9.77 11.08 -6.83
CA THR A 101 10.78 11.07 -7.90
C THR A 101 12.07 10.38 -7.46
N ASP A 102 12.20 10.07 -6.17
CA ASP A 102 13.36 9.40 -5.59
C ASP A 102 12.95 8.10 -4.90
N ALA A 103 13.61 6.99 -5.22
CA ALA A 103 13.36 5.70 -4.58
C ALA A 103 13.45 5.76 -3.05
N ARG A 104 14.31 6.64 -2.52
CA ARG A 104 14.49 6.84 -1.07
C ARG A 104 13.24 7.38 -0.41
N GLN A 105 12.41 8.17 -1.11
CA GLN A 105 11.12 8.63 -0.60
C GLN A 105 10.20 7.44 -0.31
N VAL A 106 10.15 6.48 -1.25
CA VAL A 106 9.34 5.26 -1.08
C VAL A 106 9.90 4.38 0.04
N PHE A 107 11.21 4.13 0.06
CA PHE A 107 11.83 3.34 1.12
C PHE A 107 11.58 3.97 2.49
N HIS A 108 11.69 5.29 2.58
CA HIS A 108 11.44 6.06 3.79
C HIS A 108 10.00 5.90 4.27
N ARG A 109 8.99 6.14 3.43
CA ARG A 109 7.59 6.02 3.89
C ARG A 109 7.24 4.60 4.31
N LEU A 110 7.81 3.58 3.66
CA LEU A 110 7.60 2.17 4.01
C LEU A 110 8.25 1.84 5.35
N ALA A 111 9.58 1.94 5.42
CA ALA A 111 10.35 1.57 6.61
C ALA A 111 10.01 2.45 7.81
N GLY A 112 9.82 3.75 7.59
CA GLY A 112 9.46 4.72 8.62
C GLY A 112 8.10 4.43 9.23
N THR A 113 7.09 4.14 8.41
CA THR A 113 5.75 3.78 8.92
C THR A 113 5.75 2.46 9.66
N TRP A 114 6.46 1.45 9.17
CA TRP A 114 6.58 0.17 9.89
C TRP A 114 7.31 0.35 11.23
N ALA A 115 8.38 1.15 11.27
CA ALA A 115 9.07 1.49 12.51
C ALA A 115 8.14 2.27 13.46
N TYR A 116 7.35 3.21 12.94
CA TYR A 116 6.38 3.98 13.72
C TYR A 116 5.32 3.07 14.35
N TRP A 117 4.72 2.17 13.57
CA TRP A 117 3.77 1.18 14.11
C TRP A 117 4.42 0.26 15.13
N GLY A 118 5.63 -0.26 14.85
CA GLY A 118 6.37 -1.09 15.80
C GLY A 118 6.66 -0.36 17.11
N TRP A 119 7.00 0.93 17.05
CA TRP A 119 7.21 1.77 18.22
C TRP A 119 5.91 1.96 19.02
N LYS A 120 4.82 2.38 18.35
CA LYS A 120 3.51 2.62 18.96
C LYS A 120 2.93 1.38 19.64
N HIS A 121 3.29 0.18 19.16
CA HIS A 121 2.84 -1.09 19.73
C HIS A 121 3.86 -1.75 20.67
N GLY A 122 4.94 -1.05 21.04
CA GLY A 122 5.91 -1.54 22.02
C GLY A 122 6.71 -2.75 21.54
N TYR A 123 6.92 -2.89 20.23
CA TYR A 123 7.61 -4.05 19.68
C TYR A 123 9.11 -4.01 19.90
N PHE A 124 9.73 -2.84 20.05
CA PHE A 124 11.18 -2.69 20.18
C PHE A 124 11.63 -2.71 21.64
N ASP A 125 12.81 -3.29 21.92
CA ASP A 125 13.37 -3.29 23.28
C ASP A 125 13.92 -1.89 23.65
N GLY A 126 14.36 -1.12 22.66
CA GLY A 126 14.74 0.29 22.83
C GLY A 126 14.72 1.11 21.53
N ALA A 127 15.05 2.39 21.65
CA ALA A 127 15.07 3.34 20.52
C ALA A 127 16.12 2.96 19.45
N ASP A 128 17.24 2.38 19.85
CA ASP A 128 18.29 1.93 18.94
C ASP A 128 17.82 0.75 18.07
N ASP A 129 16.94 -0.12 18.58
CA ASP A 129 16.35 -1.22 17.81
C ASP A 129 15.37 -0.70 16.77
N ALA A 130 14.55 0.29 17.11
CA ALA A 130 13.64 0.95 16.15
C ALA A 130 14.44 1.63 15.02
N ARG A 131 15.55 2.29 15.37
CA ARG A 131 16.46 2.89 14.39
C ARG A 131 17.14 1.83 13.52
N ALA A 132 17.65 0.76 14.11
CA ALA A 132 18.26 -0.34 13.38
C ALA A 132 17.27 -1.01 12.42
N PHE A 133 16.01 -1.18 12.85
CA PHE A 133 14.94 -1.70 12.00
C PHE A 133 14.72 -0.84 10.76
N TYR A 134 14.59 0.48 10.95
CA TYR A 134 14.46 1.43 9.85
C TYR A 134 15.66 1.37 8.89
N ASP A 135 16.87 1.49 9.43
CA ASP A 135 18.12 1.55 8.64
C ASP A 135 18.33 0.28 7.81
N GLU A 136 18.18 -0.90 8.42
CA GLU A 136 18.34 -2.18 7.73
C GLU A 136 17.30 -2.33 6.60
N LEU A 137 16.05 -1.93 6.83
CA LEU A 137 14.99 -2.07 5.83
C LEU A 137 15.20 -1.16 4.62
N VAL A 138 15.55 0.10 4.83
CA VAL A 138 15.81 1.00 3.70
C VAL A 138 17.01 0.54 2.88
N PHE A 139 18.07 0.03 3.54
CA PHE A 139 19.23 -0.54 2.85
C PHE A 139 18.86 -1.82 2.08
N MET A 140 18.12 -2.73 2.71
CA MET A 140 17.71 -3.98 2.07
C MET A 140 16.80 -3.74 0.86
N MET A 141 15.91 -2.76 0.91
CA MET A 141 15.07 -2.39 -0.25
C MET A 141 15.92 -1.75 -1.35
N ALA A 142 16.79 -0.79 -1.03
CA ALA A 142 17.67 -0.13 -2.00
C ALA A 142 18.59 -1.14 -2.73
N THR A 143 18.99 -2.19 -2.03
CA THR A 143 19.88 -3.23 -2.57
C THR A 143 19.15 -4.51 -3.00
N GLN A 144 17.81 -4.47 -3.08
CA GLN A 144 16.96 -5.58 -3.52
C GLN A 144 17.16 -6.91 -2.77
N ARG A 145 17.57 -6.84 -1.49
CA ARG A 145 17.65 -7.98 -0.57
C ARG A 145 16.30 -8.37 0.02
N ALA A 146 15.38 -7.41 0.08
CA ALA A 146 14.01 -7.63 0.52
C ALA A 146 13.05 -6.74 -0.27
N ALA A 147 11.84 -7.24 -0.51
CA ALA A 147 10.74 -6.49 -1.10
C ALA A 147 9.42 -6.96 -0.47
N PRO A 148 8.56 -6.05 0.05
CA PRO A 148 7.23 -6.42 0.49
C PRO A 148 6.30 -6.71 -0.70
N ASN A 149 5.10 -7.21 -0.41
CA ASN A 149 4.04 -7.40 -1.41
C ASN A 149 3.56 -6.06 -2.00
N SER A 150 3.00 -6.07 -3.21
CA SER A 150 2.66 -4.87 -3.98
C SER A 150 1.78 -3.82 -3.26
N PRO A 151 0.69 -4.19 -2.55
CA PRO A 151 -0.10 -3.22 -1.77
C PRO A 151 0.68 -2.39 -0.76
N GLN A 152 1.76 -2.94 -0.20
CA GLN A 152 2.63 -2.18 0.69
C GLN A 152 3.25 -1.00 -0.06
N TRP A 153 3.84 -1.28 -1.22
CA TRP A 153 4.41 -0.25 -2.07
C TRP A 153 3.38 0.81 -2.49
N PHE A 154 2.13 0.44 -2.75
CA PHE A 154 1.10 1.41 -3.15
C PHE A 154 0.61 2.30 -2.01
N ASN A 155 0.37 1.73 -0.82
CA ASN A 155 -0.48 2.36 0.18
C ASN A 155 0.23 2.69 1.49
N THR A 156 1.29 1.97 1.83
CA THR A 156 1.92 2.09 3.15
C THR A 156 2.68 3.41 3.29
N GLY A 157 2.39 4.10 4.38
CA GLY A 157 3.12 5.28 4.80
C GLY A 157 2.81 6.58 4.09
N LEU A 158 1.85 6.58 3.16
CA LEU A 158 1.40 7.83 2.53
C LEU A 158 0.88 8.84 3.56
N HIS A 159 0.11 8.38 4.56
CA HIS A 159 -0.36 9.23 5.64
C HIS A 159 0.74 9.65 6.62
N TRP A 160 1.67 8.72 6.94
CA TRP A 160 2.72 9.00 7.91
C TRP A 160 3.81 9.92 7.34
N ALA A 161 4.25 9.72 6.10
CA ALA A 161 5.31 10.50 5.48
C ALA A 161 4.81 11.83 4.87
N TYR A 162 3.55 11.90 4.43
CA TYR A 162 3.05 13.04 3.65
C TYR A 162 1.72 13.62 4.15
N GLY A 163 1.12 13.05 5.20
CA GLY A 163 -0.21 13.47 5.66
C GLY A 163 -1.34 13.13 4.68
N ILE A 164 -1.07 12.33 3.63
CA ILE A 164 -2.06 11.96 2.63
C ILE A 164 -3.14 11.11 3.29
N ALA A 165 -4.34 11.66 3.39
CA ALA A 165 -5.55 10.98 3.80
C ALA A 165 -6.45 10.69 2.59
N GLY A 166 -7.60 10.09 2.83
CA GLY A 166 -8.63 9.91 1.82
C GLY A 166 -9.96 9.58 2.48
N PRO A 167 -11.09 9.70 1.77
CA PRO A 167 -12.39 9.33 2.32
C PRO A 167 -12.40 7.87 2.80
N ALA A 168 -13.23 7.55 3.78
CA ALA A 168 -13.44 6.17 4.22
C ALA A 168 -13.95 5.30 3.07
N GLN A 169 -13.32 4.13 2.87
CA GLN A 169 -13.58 3.26 1.70
C GLN A 169 -13.98 1.84 2.11
N GLY A 170 -14.43 1.69 3.35
CA GLY A 170 -14.95 0.43 3.89
C GLY A 170 -13.91 -0.48 4.52
N HIS A 171 -12.66 -0.02 4.69
CA HIS A 171 -11.65 -0.74 5.47
C HIS A 171 -12.09 -0.89 6.93
N SER A 172 -11.75 -2.04 7.51
CA SER A 172 -11.93 -2.31 8.94
C SER A 172 -10.58 -2.64 9.56
N PHE A 173 -10.44 -2.34 10.84
CA PHE A 173 -9.27 -2.70 11.63
C PHE A 173 -9.72 -3.15 13.02
N VAL A 174 -8.86 -3.91 13.70
CA VAL A 174 -9.06 -4.23 15.11
C VAL A 174 -8.28 -3.21 15.91
N ASP A 175 -8.98 -2.53 16.82
CA ASP A 175 -8.33 -1.64 17.78
C ASP A 175 -7.46 -2.48 18.73
N PRO A 176 -6.15 -2.20 18.83
CA PRO A 176 -5.22 -3.07 19.55
C PRO A 176 -5.41 -3.06 21.07
N ASP A 177 -5.96 -1.96 21.62
CA ASP A 177 -6.14 -1.81 23.07
C ASP A 177 -7.44 -2.45 23.55
N SER A 178 -8.53 -2.24 22.80
CA SER A 178 -9.87 -2.77 23.13
C SER A 178 -10.17 -4.13 22.49
N GLY A 179 -9.44 -4.51 21.43
CA GLY A 179 -9.75 -5.68 20.61
C GLY A 179 -11.02 -5.54 19.76
N ALA A 180 -11.62 -4.35 19.69
CA ALA A 180 -12.88 -4.14 19.00
C ALA A 180 -12.68 -3.92 17.49
N LEU A 181 -13.51 -4.55 16.68
CA LEU A 181 -13.56 -4.29 15.24
C LEU A 181 -14.16 -2.89 14.98
N SER A 182 -13.40 -2.05 14.30
CA SER A 182 -13.77 -0.67 13.97
C SER A 182 -13.64 -0.41 12.48
N ARG A 183 -14.37 0.61 11.99
CA ARG A 183 -14.25 1.10 10.60
C ARG A 183 -13.18 2.18 10.52
N SER A 184 -12.35 2.11 9.49
CA SER A 184 -11.40 3.19 9.22
C SER A 184 -12.14 4.42 8.70
N THR A 185 -11.80 5.58 9.23
CA THR A 185 -12.29 6.90 8.78
C THR A 185 -11.51 7.42 7.58
N SER A 186 -10.33 6.84 7.29
CA SER A 186 -9.43 7.25 6.23
C SER A 186 -8.93 6.06 5.41
N ALA A 187 -8.76 6.26 4.10
CA ALA A 187 -8.22 5.24 3.20
C ALA A 187 -6.73 4.94 3.45
N TYR A 188 -5.97 5.88 4.01
CA TYR A 188 -4.51 5.81 4.07
C TYR A 188 -3.90 5.93 5.47
N GLU A 189 -4.68 6.37 6.48
CA GLU A 189 -4.23 6.36 7.89
C GLU A 189 -4.03 4.93 8.39
N ARG A 190 -4.99 4.06 8.07
CA ARG A 190 -4.91 2.61 8.22
C ARG A 190 -5.08 2.01 6.82
N PRO A 191 -4.00 1.95 6.02
CA PRO A 191 -4.09 1.56 4.62
C PRO A 191 -4.49 0.08 4.47
N GLN A 192 -4.68 -0.38 3.23
CA GLN A 192 -4.75 -1.79 2.89
C GLN A 192 -3.39 -2.29 2.38
N PRO A 193 -2.53 -2.88 3.24
CA PRO A 193 -1.16 -3.24 2.88
C PRO A 193 -0.97 -4.76 2.72
N HIS A 194 -2.05 -5.53 2.56
CA HIS A 194 -2.04 -6.99 2.46
C HIS A 194 -2.51 -7.43 1.09
N ALA A 195 -1.76 -8.30 0.42
CA ALA A 195 -2.09 -8.72 -0.95
C ALA A 195 -3.16 -9.81 -1.07
N CYS A 196 -3.44 -10.56 -0.01
CA CYS A 196 -4.26 -11.77 -0.11
C CYS A 196 -5.41 -11.74 0.90
N PHE A 197 -6.62 -11.93 0.41
CA PHE A 197 -7.84 -12.06 1.22
C PHE A 197 -8.57 -13.36 0.89
N ILE A 198 -9.27 -13.90 1.89
CA ILE A 198 -10.22 -14.99 1.71
C ILE A 198 -11.58 -14.50 2.19
N GLN A 199 -12.61 -14.72 1.39
CA GLN A 199 -13.96 -14.26 1.69
C GLN A 199 -14.97 -15.39 1.66
N SER A 200 -15.95 -15.32 2.55
CA SER A 200 -17.13 -16.16 2.51
C SER A 200 -18.21 -15.52 1.65
N VAL A 201 -19.08 -16.38 1.11
CA VAL A 201 -20.28 -15.97 0.39
C VAL A 201 -21.42 -16.88 0.80
N ALA A 202 -22.52 -16.29 1.24
CA ALA A 202 -23.75 -16.99 1.52
C ALA A 202 -24.55 -17.16 0.23
N ASP A 203 -25.36 -18.21 0.16
CA ASP A 203 -26.33 -18.45 -0.92
C ASP A 203 -27.56 -17.54 -0.80
N ASP A 204 -27.28 -16.24 -0.82
CA ASP A 204 -28.21 -15.12 -0.81
C ASP A 204 -27.79 -14.13 -1.90
N LEU A 205 -28.75 -13.59 -2.65
CA LEU A 205 -28.44 -12.71 -3.78
C LEU A 205 -27.94 -11.33 -3.33
N VAL A 206 -28.59 -10.70 -2.35
CA VAL A 206 -28.42 -9.25 -2.06
C VAL A 206 -28.20 -8.91 -0.57
N GLY A 207 -28.40 -9.86 0.33
CA GLY A 207 -28.17 -9.70 1.76
C GLY A 207 -26.69 -9.56 2.10
N ASP A 208 -26.43 -9.11 3.33
CA ASP A 208 -25.07 -8.98 3.86
C ASP A 208 -24.35 -10.33 3.83
N GLY A 209 -23.14 -10.36 3.24
CA GLY A 209 -22.39 -11.60 3.02
C GLY A 209 -22.88 -12.43 1.84
N GLY A 210 -23.91 -11.99 1.10
CA GLY A 210 -24.40 -12.63 -0.12
C GLY A 210 -23.54 -12.35 -1.36
N ILE A 211 -24.05 -12.76 -2.52
CA ILE A 211 -23.33 -12.75 -3.81
C ILE A 211 -23.04 -11.33 -4.29
N MET A 212 -24.02 -10.43 -4.31
CA MET A 212 -23.80 -9.06 -4.78
C MET A 212 -22.97 -8.22 -3.79
N ASP A 213 -23.09 -8.50 -2.49
CA ASP A 213 -22.21 -7.91 -1.48
C ASP A 213 -20.75 -8.39 -1.66
N LEU A 214 -20.53 -9.68 -1.98
CA LEU A 214 -19.20 -10.18 -2.31
C LEU A 214 -18.55 -9.33 -3.42
N TRP A 215 -19.22 -9.10 -4.55
CA TRP A 215 -18.65 -8.29 -5.64
C TRP A 215 -18.31 -6.87 -5.20
N THR A 216 -19.12 -6.27 -4.34
CA THR A 216 -18.83 -4.95 -3.77
C THR A 216 -17.60 -4.98 -2.86
N ARG A 217 -17.45 -6.02 -2.04
CA ARG A 217 -16.28 -6.21 -1.17
C ARG A 217 -15.02 -6.50 -1.97
N GLU A 218 -15.08 -7.35 -2.99
CA GLU A 218 -13.97 -7.64 -3.88
C GLU A 218 -13.51 -6.39 -4.62
N ALA A 219 -14.44 -5.58 -5.14
CA ALA A 219 -14.11 -4.31 -5.79
C ALA A 219 -13.34 -3.35 -4.87
N ARG A 220 -13.69 -3.29 -3.58
CA ARG A 220 -12.93 -2.51 -2.59
C ARG A 220 -11.51 -3.06 -2.40
N ILE A 221 -11.36 -4.38 -2.36
CA ILE A 221 -10.05 -5.04 -2.23
C ILE A 221 -9.17 -4.75 -3.47
N PHE A 222 -9.73 -4.88 -4.68
CA PHE A 222 -9.02 -4.65 -5.94
C PHE A 222 -8.58 -3.19 -6.10
N LYS A 223 -9.43 -2.23 -5.69
CA LYS A 223 -9.12 -0.80 -5.74
C LYS A 223 -7.78 -0.42 -5.07
N TYR A 224 -7.37 -1.17 -4.05
CA TYR A 224 -6.11 -0.94 -3.34
C TYR A 224 -5.01 -1.96 -3.68
N GLY A 225 -5.16 -2.67 -4.80
CA GLY A 225 -4.13 -3.50 -5.42
C GLY A 225 -3.99 -4.90 -4.82
N SER A 226 -5.00 -5.39 -4.11
CA SER A 226 -4.96 -6.71 -3.45
C SER A 226 -5.85 -7.72 -4.16
N GLY A 227 -5.58 -9.00 -3.99
CA GLY A 227 -6.37 -10.11 -4.52
C GLY A 227 -7.23 -10.78 -3.44
N THR A 228 -8.25 -11.49 -3.89
CA THR A 228 -9.20 -12.21 -3.02
C THR A 228 -9.56 -13.56 -3.63
N GLY A 229 -9.92 -14.51 -2.77
CA GLY A 229 -10.47 -15.80 -3.16
C GLY A 229 -11.67 -16.16 -2.28
N SER A 230 -12.65 -16.82 -2.88
CA SER A 230 -13.90 -17.16 -2.19
C SER A 230 -14.26 -18.63 -2.39
N ASN A 231 -14.82 -19.26 -1.35
CA ASN A 231 -15.38 -20.61 -1.46
C ASN A 231 -16.85 -20.52 -1.84
N PHE A 232 -17.20 -21.01 -3.03
CA PHE A 232 -18.55 -20.95 -3.58
C PHE A 232 -19.35 -22.25 -3.40
N SER A 233 -18.85 -23.21 -2.62
CA SER A 233 -19.46 -24.55 -2.50
C SER A 233 -20.88 -24.51 -1.94
N ASP A 234 -21.23 -23.47 -1.19
CA ASP A 234 -22.57 -23.29 -0.60
C ASP A 234 -23.56 -22.66 -1.59
N ILE A 235 -23.09 -22.11 -2.73
CA ILE A 235 -23.97 -21.50 -3.74
C ILE A 235 -24.72 -22.61 -4.49
N ARG A 236 -26.04 -22.51 -4.50
CA ARG A 236 -26.89 -23.53 -5.12
C ARG A 236 -26.63 -23.69 -6.62
N GLY A 237 -26.77 -24.92 -7.10
CA GLY A 237 -26.62 -25.29 -8.49
C GLY A 237 -27.68 -24.68 -9.40
N GLU A 238 -27.45 -24.82 -10.71
CA GLU A 238 -28.44 -24.45 -11.72
C GLU A 238 -29.71 -25.29 -11.55
N ASN A 239 -30.88 -24.68 -11.79
CA ASN A 239 -32.20 -25.30 -11.68
C ASN A 239 -32.67 -25.67 -10.26
N GLU A 240 -31.87 -25.43 -9.22
CA GLU A 240 -32.30 -25.60 -7.83
C GLU A 240 -33.41 -24.60 -7.45
N PRO A 241 -34.36 -25.01 -6.59
CA PRO A 241 -35.54 -24.20 -6.29
C PRO A 241 -35.19 -22.92 -5.51
N LEU A 242 -35.96 -21.85 -5.77
CA LEU A 242 -35.88 -20.59 -5.03
C LEU A 242 -37.09 -20.43 -4.11
N SER A 243 -36.91 -19.77 -2.97
CA SER A 243 -37.97 -19.55 -1.97
C SER A 243 -39.13 -18.71 -2.50
N GLY A 244 -38.86 -17.75 -3.38
CA GLY A 244 -39.87 -16.92 -4.06
C GLY A 244 -40.55 -17.58 -5.26
N GLY A 245 -40.27 -18.85 -5.54
CA GLY A 245 -40.63 -19.53 -6.78
C GLY A 245 -39.61 -19.30 -7.90
N GLY A 246 -39.61 -20.19 -8.89
CA GLY A 246 -38.61 -20.20 -9.95
C GLY A 246 -37.39 -21.07 -9.63
N LYS A 247 -36.30 -20.83 -10.36
CA LYS A 247 -35.11 -21.67 -10.40
C LYS A 247 -33.84 -20.83 -10.40
N SER A 248 -32.81 -21.31 -9.72
CA SER A 248 -31.48 -20.70 -9.71
C SER A 248 -30.82 -20.70 -11.09
N SER A 249 -30.06 -19.64 -11.38
CA SER A 249 -29.17 -19.52 -12.54
C SER A 249 -27.85 -20.29 -12.39
N GLY A 250 -27.58 -20.84 -11.20
CA GLY A 250 -26.36 -21.55 -10.84
C GLY A 250 -25.12 -20.68 -10.72
N LEU A 251 -24.08 -21.22 -10.06
CA LEU A 251 -22.81 -20.56 -9.78
C LEU A 251 -22.13 -19.94 -11.01
N MET A 252 -22.09 -20.65 -12.14
CA MET A 252 -21.37 -20.18 -13.34
C MET A 252 -21.90 -18.86 -13.88
N SER A 253 -23.20 -18.59 -13.70
CA SER A 253 -23.81 -17.31 -14.07
C SER A 253 -23.29 -16.16 -13.21
N PHE A 254 -23.11 -16.37 -11.91
CA PHE A 254 -22.56 -15.37 -10.99
C PHE A 254 -21.06 -15.16 -11.19
N LEU A 255 -20.28 -16.22 -11.44
CA LEU A 255 -18.85 -16.09 -11.72
C LEU A 255 -18.57 -15.25 -12.98
N LYS A 256 -19.44 -15.31 -14.00
CA LYS A 256 -19.34 -14.43 -15.18
C LYS A 256 -19.51 -12.95 -14.81
N ILE A 257 -20.35 -12.64 -13.82
CA ILE A 257 -20.51 -11.27 -13.32
C ILE A 257 -19.24 -10.85 -12.58
N GLY A 258 -18.76 -11.69 -11.66
CA GLY A 258 -17.52 -11.45 -10.92
C GLY A 258 -16.31 -11.22 -11.83
N ASP A 259 -16.14 -12.07 -12.86
CA ASP A 259 -15.07 -11.95 -13.86
C ASP A 259 -15.14 -10.61 -14.63
N ARG A 260 -16.34 -10.22 -15.06
CA ARG A 260 -16.56 -8.92 -15.73
C ARG A 260 -16.32 -7.74 -14.80
N ALA A 261 -16.70 -7.85 -13.53
CA ALA A 261 -16.45 -6.81 -12.53
C ALA A 261 -14.95 -6.66 -12.24
N ALA A 262 -14.24 -7.78 -12.04
CA ALA A 262 -12.79 -7.78 -11.83
C ALA A 262 -12.04 -7.23 -13.04
N GLY A 263 -12.44 -7.58 -14.27
CA GLY A 263 -11.82 -7.07 -15.49
C GLY A 263 -12.07 -5.59 -15.79
N ALA A 264 -12.98 -4.93 -15.05
CA ALA A 264 -13.30 -3.51 -15.20
C ALA A 264 -12.60 -2.60 -14.18
N ILE A 265 -11.90 -3.18 -13.20
CA ILE A 265 -11.18 -2.48 -12.13
C ILE A 265 -9.69 -2.57 -12.39
#